data_AF-A0A919JMQ2-F1
#
_entry.id   AF-A0A919JMQ2-F1
#
_cell.length_a   1.000
_cell.length_b   1.000
_cell.length_c   1.000
_cell.angle_alpha   90.00
_cell.angle_beta   90.00
_cell.angle_gamma   90.00
#
_symmetry.space_group_name_H-M   'P 1'
#
loop_
_entity.id
_entity.type
_entity.pdbx_description
1 polymer ?
#
loop_
_entity_poly.entity_id
_entity_poly.type
_entity_poly.pdbx_seq_one_letter_code
_entity_poly.pdbx_strand_id
1 'polypeptide(L)'
;MGIRVSWYYPKGWTDQEDGVEQVLIHYTWTPPEQWPDWTWGHEARVLQDLGGFPRQRLKVLRMPREVWDMKNGWSTPEYRFHYYFEVYQHGGRWTTDLFTEEIVYRDLEYADTTGWVTNICIYWSVGSWIAPVYSPMEEPRIPAGSEFVSTNYYSYGDKDRFHHEKYHLLRVLDLPHRFHARMWGPRGADLVQQYHIGRMYPPEEKSETWIGPHGPSAPGGDNCWTHHL
;
A
#
# COMPACT_ATOMS: atom_id res chain seq x y z
N MET A 1 -10.89 -11.85 -14.68
CA MET A 1 -9.86 -11.73 -13.63
C MET A 1 -10.14 -10.47 -12.84
N GLY A 2 -10.65 -10.61 -11.62
CA GLY A 2 -11.02 -9.47 -10.77
C GLY A 2 -9.80 -8.61 -10.43
N ILE A 3 -10.04 -7.32 -10.22
CA ILE A 3 -9.04 -6.34 -9.79
C ILE A 3 -8.33 -6.91 -8.55
N ARG A 4 -7.12 -7.45 -8.72
CA ARG A 4 -6.27 -7.80 -7.59
C ARG A 4 -5.89 -6.48 -6.92
N VAL A 5 -6.29 -6.34 -5.65
CA VAL A 5 -5.95 -5.15 -4.86
C VAL A 5 -4.42 -5.06 -4.79
N SER A 6 -3.88 -3.91 -5.15
CA SER A 6 -2.44 -3.64 -5.26
C SER A 6 -2.01 -2.60 -4.23
N TRP A 7 -0.70 -2.46 -4.04
CA TRP A 7 -0.09 -1.36 -3.31
C TRP A 7 0.90 -0.62 -4.21
N TYR A 8 1.48 0.48 -3.73
CA TYR A 8 2.33 1.36 -4.54
C TYR A 8 3.73 1.46 -3.97
N TYR A 9 4.73 1.33 -4.84
CA TYR A 9 6.14 1.37 -4.44
C TYR A 9 6.95 2.36 -5.30
N PRO A 10 7.42 3.49 -4.73
CA PRO A 10 8.29 4.42 -5.46
C PRO A 10 9.70 3.84 -5.67
N LYS A 11 10.16 3.79 -6.91
CA LYS A 11 11.56 3.51 -7.27
C LYS A 11 12.19 4.73 -7.94
N GLY A 12 13.26 5.21 -7.33
CA GLY A 12 14.02 6.36 -7.80
C GLY A 12 15.29 5.97 -8.55
N TRP A 13 15.76 6.90 -9.38
CA TRP A 13 17.08 6.91 -9.98
C TRP A 13 17.65 8.32 -9.89
N THR A 14 18.92 8.43 -9.52
CA THR A 14 19.67 9.69 -9.56
C THR A 14 20.69 9.59 -10.68
N ASP A 15 20.64 10.52 -11.63
CA ASP A 15 21.60 10.58 -12.73
C ASP A 15 23.01 10.77 -12.14
N GLN A 16 23.90 9.79 -12.39
CA GLN A 16 25.28 9.80 -11.87
C GLN A 16 26.21 10.67 -12.72
N GLU A 17 25.86 10.87 -13.99
CA GLU A 17 26.65 11.59 -14.99
C GLU A 17 25.73 12.43 -15.87
N ASP A 18 26.31 13.39 -16.58
CA ASP A 18 25.61 14.19 -17.56
C ASP A 18 25.18 13.36 -18.79
N GLY A 19 24.27 13.93 -19.59
CA GLY A 19 23.86 13.35 -20.86
C GLY A 19 22.92 12.14 -20.75
N VAL A 20 22.39 11.84 -19.56
CA VAL A 20 21.33 10.84 -19.40
C VAL A 20 20.02 11.37 -20.03
N GLU A 21 19.57 10.68 -21.05
CA GLU A 21 18.40 11.02 -21.85
C GLU A 21 17.14 10.39 -21.23
N GLN A 22 17.19 9.09 -20.97
CA GLN A 22 16.06 8.31 -20.49
C GLN A 22 16.52 7.17 -19.58
N VAL A 23 15.69 6.85 -18.58
CA VAL A 23 15.89 5.71 -17.70
C VAL A 23 14.59 4.91 -17.63
N LEU A 24 14.68 3.60 -17.88
CA LEU A 24 13.58 2.66 -17.70
C LEU A 24 13.92 1.76 -16.52
N ILE A 25 12.89 1.36 -15.77
CA ILE A 25 12.98 0.22 -14.86
C ILE A 25 12.31 -0.98 -15.52
N HIS A 26 13.04 -2.09 -15.54
CA HIS A 26 12.56 -3.41 -15.92
C HIS A 26 12.36 -4.21 -14.65
N TYR A 27 11.19 -4.81 -14.46
CA TYR A 27 10.93 -5.56 -13.24
C TYR A 27 10.00 -6.77 -13.43
N THR A 28 10.09 -7.68 -12.48
CA THR A 28 9.20 -8.84 -12.30
C THR A 28 9.16 -9.21 -10.82
N TRP A 29 8.28 -10.14 -10.43
CA TRP A 29 8.19 -10.66 -9.07
C TRP A 29 8.06 -12.17 -9.08
N THR A 30 8.59 -12.81 -8.04
CA THR A 30 8.56 -14.27 -7.89
C THR A 30 8.26 -14.67 -6.45
N PRO A 31 7.72 -15.87 -6.22
CA PRO A 31 7.69 -16.44 -4.87
C PRO A 31 9.09 -16.53 -4.24
N PRO A 32 9.24 -16.55 -2.89
CA PRO A 32 10.51 -16.39 -2.17
C PRO A 32 11.67 -17.33 -2.53
N GLU A 33 11.42 -18.44 -3.25
CA GLU A 33 12.44 -19.43 -3.62
C GLU A 33 12.60 -19.62 -5.13
N GLN A 34 11.96 -18.78 -5.93
CA GLN A 34 11.95 -18.93 -7.39
C GLN A 34 12.85 -17.89 -8.06
N TRP A 35 13.33 -18.24 -9.25
CA TRP A 35 14.12 -17.35 -10.09
C TRP A 35 13.20 -16.51 -10.99
N PRO A 36 13.57 -15.24 -11.28
CA PRO A 36 12.79 -14.41 -12.18
C PRO A 36 12.78 -15.00 -13.59
N ASP A 37 11.56 -15.22 -14.10
CA ASP A 37 11.34 -15.44 -15.53
C ASP A 37 11.04 -14.09 -16.18
N TRP A 38 11.99 -13.59 -16.97
CA TRP A 38 11.84 -12.32 -17.68
C TRP A 38 10.97 -12.42 -18.94
N THR A 39 10.60 -13.63 -19.37
CA THR A 39 9.68 -13.83 -20.49
C THR A 39 8.22 -13.74 -20.05
N TRP A 40 7.96 -13.86 -18.75
CA TRP A 40 6.61 -13.92 -18.20
C TRP A 40 6.45 -12.94 -17.03
N GLY A 41 5.48 -12.03 -17.11
CA GLY A 41 5.25 -11.03 -16.06
C GLY A 41 6.29 -9.91 -15.99
N HIS A 42 7.20 -9.83 -16.97
CA HIS A 42 8.10 -8.69 -17.14
C HIS A 42 7.33 -7.42 -17.52
N GLU A 43 7.60 -6.35 -16.80
CA GLU A 43 7.15 -5.01 -17.13
C GLU A 43 8.32 -4.05 -17.26
N ALA A 44 8.21 -3.10 -18.18
CA ALA A 44 9.13 -1.98 -18.33
C ALA A 44 8.38 -0.65 -18.21
N ARG A 45 8.97 0.31 -17.49
CA ARG A 45 8.38 1.65 -17.28
C ARG A 45 9.45 2.72 -17.35
N VAL A 46 9.19 3.79 -18.09
CA VAL A 46 10.01 5.01 -18.07
C VAL A 46 9.89 5.71 -16.72
N LEU A 47 11.01 6.09 -16.11
CA LEU A 47 11.05 6.94 -14.94
C LEU A 47 10.83 8.41 -15.34
N GLN A 48 9.93 9.07 -14.64
CA GLN A 48 9.63 10.48 -14.85
C GLN A 48 10.78 11.33 -14.32
N ASP A 49 11.26 12.27 -15.12
CA ASP A 49 12.21 13.31 -14.69
C ASP A 49 11.53 14.27 -13.73
N LEU A 50 12.09 14.40 -12.52
CA LEU A 50 11.64 15.31 -11.48
C LEU A 50 12.49 16.61 -11.43
N GLY A 51 13.51 16.72 -12.26
CA GLY A 51 14.48 17.81 -12.26
C GLY A 51 15.50 17.71 -11.13
N GLY A 52 16.11 18.85 -10.79
CA GLY A 52 17.17 18.95 -9.77
C GLY A 52 18.60 18.76 -10.30
N PHE A 53 19.58 18.93 -9.42
CA PHE A 53 21.00 18.70 -9.69
C PHE A 53 21.68 18.02 -8.47
N PRO A 54 22.06 16.74 -8.55
CA PRO A 54 21.89 15.84 -9.71
C PRO A 54 20.42 15.57 -10.02
N ARG A 55 20.12 15.32 -11.29
CA ARG A 55 18.74 15.10 -11.78
C ARG A 55 18.15 13.84 -11.15
N GLN A 56 16.94 13.98 -10.62
CA GLN A 56 16.20 12.91 -9.96
C GLN A 56 15.11 12.37 -10.89
N ARG A 57 14.92 11.06 -10.88
CA ARG A 57 13.86 10.40 -11.65
C ARG A 57 13.10 9.42 -10.78
N LEU A 58 11.81 9.27 -11.04
CA LEU A 58 10.93 8.44 -10.21
C LEU A 58 9.91 7.68 -11.04
N LYS A 59 9.63 6.44 -10.63
CA LYS A 59 8.41 5.74 -11.01
C LYS A 59 7.73 5.15 -9.78
N VAL A 60 6.42 5.40 -9.66
CA VAL A 60 5.57 4.68 -8.72
C VAL A 60 5.07 3.41 -9.40
N LEU A 61 5.43 2.27 -8.84
CA LEU A 61 5.06 0.95 -9.35
C LEU A 61 3.81 0.43 -8.65
N ARG A 62 2.95 -0.26 -9.40
CA ARG A 62 1.79 -0.95 -8.86
C ARG A 62 2.20 -2.39 -8.52
N MET A 63 2.26 -2.68 -7.24
CA MET A 63 2.77 -3.95 -6.70
C MET A 63 1.62 -4.88 -6.29
N PRO A 64 1.75 -6.20 -6.48
CA PRO A 64 0.77 -7.16 -6.00
C PRO A 64 0.83 -7.29 -4.47
N ARG A 65 -0.31 -7.52 -3.83
CA ARG A 65 -0.36 -7.89 -2.40
C ARG A 65 0.06 -9.34 -2.16
N GLU A 66 -0.09 -10.18 -3.18
CA GLU A 66 0.27 -11.59 -3.17
C GLU A 66 0.66 -12.03 -4.59
N VAL A 67 1.63 -12.94 -4.67
CA VAL A 67 2.01 -13.60 -5.92
C VAL A 67 1.57 -15.06 -5.87
N TRP A 68 1.18 -15.60 -7.02
CA TRP A 68 0.80 -17.00 -7.11
C TRP A 68 2.05 -17.87 -7.26
N ASP A 69 2.23 -18.80 -6.34
CA ASP A 69 3.31 -19.78 -6.39
C ASP A 69 2.86 -21.00 -7.21
N MET A 70 3.31 -21.05 -8.46
CA MET A 70 3.00 -22.14 -9.39
C MET A 70 3.52 -23.51 -8.93
N LYS A 71 4.60 -23.55 -8.13
CA LYS A 71 5.23 -24.80 -7.65
C LYS A 71 4.42 -25.42 -6.52
N ASN A 72 3.93 -24.58 -5.61
CA ASN A 72 3.22 -25.01 -4.41
C ASN A 72 1.68 -24.90 -4.52
N GLY A 73 1.16 -24.22 -5.54
CA GLY A 73 -0.28 -24.14 -5.83
C GLY A 73 -1.07 -23.22 -4.90
N TRP A 74 -0.42 -22.21 -4.32
CA TRP A 74 -1.03 -21.25 -3.38
C TRP A 74 -0.50 -19.82 -3.60
N SER A 75 -1.26 -18.81 -3.14
CA SER A 75 -0.76 -17.43 -3.11
C SER A 75 0.13 -17.20 -1.88
N THR A 76 1.19 -16.41 -2.03
CA THR A 76 2.02 -15.94 -0.92
C THR A 76 2.05 -14.41 -0.85
N PRO A 77 1.85 -13.81 0.34
CA PRO A 77 1.97 -12.36 0.54
C PRO A 77 3.43 -11.89 0.61
N GLU A 78 4.36 -12.80 0.90
CA GLU A 78 5.80 -12.55 0.86
C GLU A 78 6.36 -13.05 -0.46
N TYR A 79 7.21 -12.25 -1.10
CA TYR A 79 7.73 -12.54 -2.43
C TYR A 79 9.00 -11.74 -2.70
N ARG A 80 9.67 -11.99 -3.83
CA ARG A 80 10.84 -11.23 -4.27
C ARG A 80 10.47 -10.32 -5.41
N PHE A 81 10.92 -9.07 -5.33
CA PHE A 81 10.84 -8.07 -6.39
C PHE A 81 12.20 -7.94 -7.05
N HIS A 82 12.26 -8.21 -8.35
CA HIS A 82 13.50 -8.20 -9.13
C HIS A 82 13.45 -7.05 -10.13
N TYR A 83 14.51 -6.25 -10.21
CA TYR A 83 14.55 -5.15 -11.16
C TYR A 83 15.96 -4.76 -11.57
N TYR A 84 16.08 -4.13 -12.74
CA TYR A 84 17.29 -3.45 -13.19
C TYR A 84 16.89 -2.19 -13.97
N PHE A 85 17.83 -1.26 -14.14
CA PHE A 85 17.62 -0.06 -14.93
C PHE A 85 18.27 -0.18 -16.30
N GLU A 86 17.58 0.28 -17.33
CA GLU A 86 18.12 0.52 -18.67
C GLU A 86 18.27 2.03 -18.87
N VAL A 87 19.48 2.47 -19.19
CA VAL A 87 19.87 3.88 -19.26
C VAL A 87 20.28 4.21 -20.69
N TYR A 88 19.66 5.23 -21.24
CA TYR A 88 20.04 5.86 -22.50
C TYR A 88 20.86 7.11 -22.20
N GLN A 89 22.10 7.13 -22.69
CA GLN A 89 23.07 8.18 -22.39
C GLN A 89 23.96 8.42 -23.60
N HIS A 90 24.07 9.68 -24.04
CA HIS A 90 24.87 10.09 -25.20
C HIS A 90 24.58 9.27 -26.49
N GLY A 91 23.30 8.97 -26.75
CA GLY A 91 22.86 8.09 -27.85
C GLY A 91 23.22 6.61 -27.71
N GLY A 92 23.93 6.23 -26.64
CA GLY A 92 24.22 4.85 -26.27
C GLY A 92 23.23 4.28 -25.26
N ARG A 93 23.37 2.99 -24.96
CA ARG A 93 22.51 2.29 -24.00
C ARG A 93 23.31 1.29 -23.16
N TRP A 94 23.04 1.27 -21.86
CA TRP A 94 23.60 0.31 -20.92
C TRP A 94 22.58 -0.05 -19.83
N THR A 95 22.87 -1.11 -19.07
CA THR A 95 22.01 -1.59 -18.00
C THR A 95 22.78 -1.73 -16.69
N THR A 96 22.11 -1.53 -15.57
CA THR A 96 22.68 -1.87 -14.24
C THR A 96 22.72 -3.38 -14.03
N ASP A 97 23.37 -3.79 -12.94
CA ASP A 97 23.17 -5.12 -12.37
C ASP A 97 21.72 -5.35 -11.93
N LEU A 98 21.40 -6.61 -11.68
CA LEU A 98 20.11 -7.04 -11.15
C LEU A 98 20.02 -6.76 -9.65
N PHE A 99 18.99 -6.03 -9.25
CA PHE A 99 18.58 -5.85 -7.86
C PHE A 99 17.47 -6.85 -7.50
N THR A 100 17.47 -7.30 -6.24
CA THR A 100 16.41 -8.13 -5.66
C THR A 100 16.08 -7.64 -4.26
N GLU A 101 14.79 -7.39 -4.02
CA GLU A 101 14.26 -6.98 -2.72
C GLU A 101 13.25 -8.03 -2.23
N GLU A 102 13.35 -8.42 -0.97
CA GLU A 102 12.34 -9.27 -0.33
C GLU A 102 11.16 -8.41 0.09
N ILE A 103 9.99 -8.62 -0.50
CA ILE A 103 8.75 -7.98 -0.09
C ILE A 103 8.14 -8.79 1.04
N VAL A 104 7.92 -8.11 2.17
CA VAL A 104 7.29 -8.63 3.37
C VAL A 104 6.07 -7.80 3.73
N TYR A 105 5.36 -8.22 4.77
CA TYR A 105 4.19 -7.51 5.24
C TYR A 105 4.20 -7.28 6.75
N ARG A 106 3.39 -6.31 7.18
CA ARG A 106 3.11 -6.06 8.59
C ARG A 106 1.60 -5.96 8.79
N ASP A 107 1.10 -6.79 9.69
CA ASP A 107 -0.28 -6.69 10.17
C ASP A 107 -0.39 -5.53 11.18
N LEU A 108 -1.48 -4.79 11.06
CA LEU A 108 -1.85 -3.69 11.93
C LEU A 108 -3.21 -3.96 12.55
N GLU A 109 -3.33 -3.58 13.81
CA GLU A 109 -4.58 -3.59 14.56
C GLU A 109 -4.86 -2.19 15.11
N TYR A 110 -6.11 -1.76 15.02
CA TYR A 110 -6.62 -0.61 15.76
C TYR A 110 -7.73 -1.07 16.70
N ALA A 111 -7.54 -0.83 18.00
CA ALA A 111 -8.51 -1.19 19.03
C ALA A 111 -9.40 0.01 19.38
N ASP A 112 -10.68 -0.04 18.99
CA ASP A 112 -11.70 0.90 19.44
C ASP A 112 -12.34 0.41 20.73
N THR A 113 -11.93 0.98 21.86
CA THR A 113 -12.51 0.73 23.18
C THR A 113 -13.79 1.52 23.44
N THR A 114 -14.16 2.42 22.53
CA THR A 114 -15.30 3.33 22.71
C THR A 114 -16.57 2.84 21.99
N GLY A 115 -16.39 2.02 20.94
CA GLY A 115 -17.48 1.45 20.16
C GLY A 115 -18.14 2.42 19.19
N TRP A 116 -17.52 3.58 18.95
CA TRP A 116 -18.07 4.64 18.10
C TRP A 116 -17.50 4.64 16.68
N VAL A 117 -16.43 3.90 16.42
CA VAL A 117 -15.84 3.84 15.08
C VAL A 117 -16.74 2.99 14.17
N THR A 118 -17.26 3.59 13.11
CA THR A 118 -18.06 2.88 12.09
C THR A 118 -17.25 2.59 10.84
N ASN A 119 -16.23 3.39 10.56
CA ASN A 119 -15.34 3.22 9.42
C ASN A 119 -13.91 3.59 9.80
N ILE A 120 -12.94 2.79 9.39
CA ILE A 120 -11.53 3.07 9.61
C ILE A 120 -10.70 2.48 8.48
N CYS A 121 -9.65 3.21 8.12
CA CYS A 121 -8.68 2.81 7.13
C CYS A 121 -7.29 3.27 7.54
N ILE A 122 -6.28 2.58 7.01
CA ILE A 122 -4.91 3.05 7.06
C ILE A 122 -4.55 3.68 5.72
N TYR A 123 -3.84 4.80 5.80
CA TYR A 123 -3.04 5.30 4.71
C TYR A 123 -1.58 5.08 5.07
N TRP A 124 -0.81 4.55 4.14
CA TRP A 124 0.59 4.24 4.39
C TRP A 124 1.43 4.32 3.12
N SER A 125 2.74 4.50 3.24
CA SER A 125 3.64 4.52 2.09
C SER A 125 5.04 4.04 2.47
N VAL A 126 5.80 3.57 1.48
CA VAL A 126 7.20 3.16 1.69
C VAL A 126 8.12 4.39 1.68
N GLY A 127 8.86 4.58 2.76
CA GLY A 127 9.82 5.67 2.97
C GLY A 127 9.16 7.00 3.28
N SER A 128 8.38 7.55 2.34
CA SER A 128 7.74 8.86 2.47
C SER A 128 6.37 8.88 1.81
N TRP A 129 5.58 9.92 2.04
CA TRP A 129 4.20 10.05 1.56
C TRP A 129 4.05 10.28 0.04
N ILE A 130 5.05 9.91 -0.77
CA ILE A 130 5.09 10.11 -2.22
C ILE A 130 4.03 9.26 -2.94
N ALA A 131 3.77 8.05 -2.44
CA ALA A 131 2.83 7.11 -3.06
C ALA A 131 1.95 6.45 -2.00
N PRO A 132 1.01 7.20 -1.38
CA PRO A 132 0.20 6.66 -0.30
C PRO A 132 -0.75 5.59 -0.82
N VAL A 133 -0.86 4.51 -0.06
CA VAL A 133 -1.72 3.37 -0.27
C VAL A 133 -2.85 3.44 0.74
N TYR A 134 -4.07 3.39 0.24
CA TYR A 134 -5.26 3.21 1.05
C TYR A 134 -5.47 1.72 1.32
N SER A 135 -5.67 1.34 2.58
CA SER A 135 -6.16 0.00 2.93
C SER A 135 -7.32 0.10 3.92
N PRO A 136 -8.51 -0.42 3.56
CA PRO A 136 -9.62 -0.50 4.51
C PRO A 136 -9.21 -1.43 5.65
N MET A 137 -9.62 -1.10 6.88
CA MET A 137 -9.49 -2.04 8.00
C MET A 137 -10.83 -2.72 8.27
N GLU A 138 -10.79 -4.00 8.63
CA GLU A 138 -11.98 -4.79 8.91
C GLU A 138 -11.99 -5.31 10.34
N GLU A 139 -13.17 -5.32 10.97
CA GLU A 139 -13.38 -6.06 12.22
C GLU A 139 -13.64 -7.54 11.88
N PRO A 140 -12.75 -8.49 12.26
CA PRO A 140 -12.83 -9.89 11.82
C PRO A 140 -14.11 -10.63 12.22
N ARG A 141 -14.82 -10.14 13.24
CA ARG A 141 -16.13 -10.69 13.66
C ARG A 141 -17.26 -10.33 12.70
N ILE A 142 -17.09 -9.35 11.81
CA ILE A 142 -18.03 -9.10 10.71
C ILE A 142 -17.88 -10.24 9.69
N PRO A 143 -18.97 -10.94 9.30
CA PRO A 143 -18.89 -12.02 8.33
C PRO A 143 -18.32 -11.55 6.98
N ALA A 144 -17.39 -12.31 6.40
CA ALA A 144 -16.71 -11.96 5.15
C ALA A 144 -17.64 -11.77 3.93
N GLY A 145 -18.84 -12.35 3.95
CA GLY A 145 -19.88 -12.17 2.93
C GLY A 145 -20.84 -11.01 3.19
N SER A 146 -20.65 -10.26 4.27
CA SER A 146 -21.50 -9.13 4.62
C SER A 146 -21.42 -8.03 3.56
N GLU A 147 -22.56 -7.41 3.25
CA GLU A 147 -22.64 -6.21 2.41
C GLU A 147 -21.80 -5.06 3.00
N PHE A 148 -21.64 -5.04 4.33
CA PHE A 148 -21.06 -3.95 5.12
C PHE A 148 -19.59 -4.13 5.48
N VAL A 149 -18.86 -5.01 4.78
CA VAL A 149 -17.40 -5.06 4.87
C VAL A 149 -16.78 -3.76 4.32
N SER A 150 -15.71 -3.29 4.94
CA SER A 150 -15.00 -2.04 4.63
C SER A 150 -14.48 -1.99 3.18
N THR A 151 -14.18 -3.14 2.56
CA THR A 151 -13.80 -3.19 1.14
C THR A 151 -14.92 -2.74 0.20
N ASN A 152 -16.17 -2.90 0.60
CA ASN A 152 -17.33 -2.48 -0.19
C ASN A 152 -17.62 -0.99 -0.03
N TYR A 153 -17.06 -0.33 0.99
CA TYR A 153 -17.44 1.02 1.39
C TYR A 153 -17.48 1.96 0.21
N TYR A 154 -16.39 2.12 -0.55
CA TYR A 154 -16.32 3.11 -1.64
C TYR A 154 -17.23 2.81 -2.83
N SER A 155 -17.42 1.54 -3.17
CA SER A 155 -18.36 1.13 -4.23
C SER A 155 -19.83 1.20 -3.78
N TYR A 156 -20.09 1.33 -2.48
CA TYR A 156 -21.44 1.39 -1.96
C TYR A 156 -22.09 2.75 -2.23
N GLY A 157 -23.23 2.75 -2.93
CA GLY A 157 -23.91 3.99 -3.35
C GLY A 157 -24.56 4.76 -2.20
N ASP A 158 -25.22 4.05 -1.27
CA ASP A 158 -25.93 4.66 -0.14
C ASP A 158 -25.05 4.67 1.13
N LYS A 159 -24.26 5.73 1.30
CA LYS A 159 -23.30 5.84 2.41
C LYS A 159 -23.98 5.94 3.77
N ASP A 160 -25.15 6.56 3.84
CA ASP A 160 -25.87 6.71 5.12
C ASP A 160 -26.39 5.35 5.59
N ARG A 161 -26.96 4.55 4.70
CA ARG A 161 -27.32 3.15 5.02
C ARG A 161 -26.11 2.33 5.41
N PHE A 162 -25.00 2.44 4.67
CA PHE A 162 -23.77 1.69 4.99
C PHE A 162 -23.32 1.96 6.43
N HIS A 163 -23.26 3.24 6.83
CA HIS A 163 -22.82 3.62 8.17
C HIS A 163 -23.83 3.26 9.26
N HIS A 164 -25.13 3.41 8.99
CA HIS A 164 -26.19 3.01 9.90
C HIS A 164 -26.13 1.51 10.22
N GLU A 165 -26.12 0.67 9.18
CA GLU A 165 -26.12 -0.79 9.34
C GLU A 165 -24.79 -1.28 9.93
N LYS A 166 -23.64 -0.74 9.49
CA LYS A 166 -22.34 -1.08 10.06
C LYS A 166 -22.23 -0.70 11.54
N TYR A 167 -22.80 0.44 11.94
CA TYR A 167 -22.89 0.82 13.35
C TYR A 167 -23.70 -0.20 14.17
N HIS A 168 -24.88 -0.60 13.70
CA HIS A 168 -25.71 -1.58 14.40
C HIS A 168 -25.07 -2.97 14.47
N LEU A 169 -24.35 -3.39 13.42
CA LEU A 169 -23.56 -4.62 13.42
C LEU A 169 -22.42 -4.59 14.44
N LEU A 170 -21.74 -3.45 14.58
CA LEU A 170 -20.65 -3.31 15.54
C LEU A 170 -21.19 -3.24 16.97
N ARG A 171 -22.31 -2.56 17.22
CA ARG A 171 -22.87 -2.36 18.58
C ARG A 171 -23.33 -3.64 19.29
N VAL A 172 -23.54 -4.73 18.55
CA VAL A 172 -23.87 -6.05 19.15
C VAL A 172 -22.62 -6.87 19.50
N LEU A 173 -21.42 -6.40 19.15
CA LEU A 173 -20.15 -7.04 19.48
C LEU A 173 -19.62 -6.52 20.82
N ASP A 174 -18.93 -7.40 21.56
CA ASP A 174 -18.21 -6.99 22.75
C ASP A 174 -17.03 -6.08 22.41
N LEU A 175 -16.78 -5.09 23.27
CA LEU A 175 -15.61 -4.22 23.15
C LEU A 175 -14.32 -4.92 23.62
N PRO A 176 -13.14 -4.51 23.09
CA PRO A 176 -12.95 -3.54 22.02
C PRO A 176 -13.31 -4.10 20.64
N HIS A 177 -13.71 -3.23 19.71
CA HIS A 177 -13.66 -3.55 18.28
C HIS A 177 -12.20 -3.50 17.82
N ARG A 178 -11.72 -4.54 17.15
CA ARG A 178 -10.35 -4.66 16.65
C ARG A 178 -10.42 -4.66 15.14
N PHE A 179 -9.95 -3.57 14.54
CA PHE A 179 -9.91 -3.43 13.10
C PHE A 179 -8.53 -3.81 12.59
N HIS A 180 -8.47 -4.66 11.57
CA HIS A 180 -7.23 -5.22 11.04
C HIS A 180 -6.99 -4.76 9.62
N ALA A 181 -5.73 -4.46 9.30
CA ALA A 181 -5.24 -4.26 7.95
C ALA A 181 -3.80 -4.72 7.83
N ARG A 182 -3.26 -4.65 6.61
CA ARG A 182 -1.90 -5.07 6.30
C ARG A 182 -1.21 -3.99 5.46
N MET A 183 0.08 -3.84 5.69
CA MET A 183 0.99 -3.05 4.86
C MET A 183 2.06 -3.95 4.26
N TRP A 184 2.64 -3.53 3.14
CA TRP A 184 3.68 -4.29 2.44
C TRP A 184 4.87 -3.38 2.16
N GLY A 185 6.05 -3.96 2.03
CA GLY A 185 7.23 -3.23 1.61
C GLY A 185 8.47 -4.12 1.59
N PRO A 186 9.60 -3.61 1.08
CA PRO A 186 10.87 -4.31 1.19
C PRO A 186 11.23 -4.56 2.65
N ARG A 187 11.80 -5.73 2.95
CA ARG A 187 12.41 -6.02 4.25
C ARG A 187 13.47 -4.96 4.56
N GLY A 188 13.46 -4.43 5.78
CA GLY A 188 14.32 -3.35 6.23
C GLY A 188 13.89 -1.95 5.80
N ALA A 189 12.77 -1.81 5.06
CA ALA A 189 12.25 -0.50 4.70
C ALA A 189 11.41 0.12 5.81
N ASP A 190 11.36 1.45 5.81
CA ASP A 190 10.47 2.23 6.64
C ASP A 190 9.11 2.37 5.95
N LEU A 191 8.04 2.21 6.70
CA LEU A 191 6.68 2.53 6.29
C LEU A 191 6.14 3.66 7.16
N VAL A 192 5.70 4.74 6.52
CA VAL A 192 4.95 5.80 7.19
C VAL A 192 3.46 5.49 7.15
N GLN A 193 2.73 5.70 8.25
CA GLN A 193 1.32 5.34 8.36
C GLN A 193 0.51 6.36 9.17
N GLN A 194 -0.75 6.55 8.77
CA GLN A 194 -1.79 7.28 9.52
C GLN A 194 -3.12 6.53 9.45
N TYR A 195 -3.95 6.71 10.48
CA TYR A 195 -5.33 6.23 10.44
C TYR A 195 -6.23 7.36 9.95
N HIS A 196 -7.22 7.02 9.13
CA HIS A 196 -8.36 7.89 8.86
C HIS A 196 -9.59 7.20 9.43
N ILE A 197 -10.16 7.81 10.46
CA ILE A 197 -11.22 7.26 11.30
C ILE A 197 -12.49 8.06 11.08
N GLY A 198 -13.58 7.37 10.81
CA GLY A 198 -14.92 7.90 10.69
C GLY A 198 -15.83 7.37 11.79
N ARG A 199 -16.48 8.32 12.48
CA ARG A 199 -17.67 8.10 13.29
C ARG A 199 -18.82 8.68 12.49
N MET A 200 -19.50 7.84 11.73
CA MET A 200 -20.45 8.32 10.72
C MET A 200 -21.91 8.10 11.10
N TYR A 201 -22.15 7.51 12.28
CA TYR A 201 -23.46 7.33 12.87
C TYR A 201 -23.34 7.31 14.41
N PRO A 202 -24.28 7.91 15.17
CA PRO A 202 -25.46 8.63 14.71
C PRO A 202 -25.11 9.96 14.00
N PRO A 203 -25.97 10.47 13.09
CA PRO A 203 -25.63 11.59 12.22
C PRO A 203 -25.28 12.89 12.94
N GLU A 204 -25.85 13.10 14.13
CA GLU A 204 -25.66 14.28 14.96
C GLU A 204 -24.25 14.38 15.55
N GLU A 205 -23.53 13.25 15.61
CA GLU A 205 -22.17 13.14 16.15
C GLU A 205 -21.14 12.77 15.06
N LYS A 206 -21.51 12.99 13.78
CA LYS A 206 -20.67 12.68 12.63
C LYS A 206 -19.32 13.40 12.72
N SER A 207 -18.23 12.64 12.65
CA SER A 207 -16.87 13.16 12.58
C SER A 207 -15.95 12.23 11.78
N GLU A 208 -15.07 12.83 10.99
CA GLU A 208 -13.96 12.14 10.33
C GLU A 208 -12.67 12.85 10.71
N THR A 209 -11.63 12.07 11.04
CA THR A 209 -10.36 12.63 11.49
C THR A 209 -9.20 11.74 11.11
N TRP A 210 -8.10 12.38 10.73
CA TRP A 210 -6.81 11.74 10.55
C TRP A 210 -6.08 11.72 11.88
N ILE A 211 -5.53 10.56 12.24
CA ILE A 211 -4.84 10.37 13.50
C ILE A 211 -3.42 9.91 13.21
N GLY A 212 -2.47 10.53 13.93
CA GLY A 212 -1.08 10.12 14.06
C GLY A 212 -0.73 9.78 15.52
N PRO A 213 0.53 9.47 15.83
CA PRO A 213 0.97 9.10 17.18
C PRO A 213 0.66 10.16 18.25
N HIS A 214 0.53 11.43 17.88
CA HIS A 214 0.26 12.54 18.79
C HIS A 214 -1.18 13.09 18.71
N GLY A 215 -2.12 12.30 18.19
CA GLY A 215 -3.53 12.69 18.06
C GLY A 215 -3.88 13.17 16.65
N PRO A 216 -4.79 14.16 16.50
CA PRO A 216 -5.22 14.65 15.18
C PRO A 216 -4.04 15.05 14.29
N SER A 217 -4.16 14.77 13.01
CA SER A 217 -3.09 14.98 12.03
C SER A 217 -3.63 15.53 10.71
N ALA A 218 -2.75 16.12 9.91
CA ALA A 218 -3.02 16.39 8.51
C ALA A 218 -2.62 15.16 7.66
N PRO A 219 -3.34 14.87 6.56
CA PRO A 219 -2.98 13.77 5.66
C PRO A 219 -1.54 13.95 5.14
N GLY A 220 -0.67 12.98 5.42
CA GLY A 220 0.73 12.99 5.01
C GLY A 220 1.62 14.06 5.67
N GLY A 221 1.15 14.69 6.74
CA GLY A 221 1.97 15.57 7.57
C GLY A 221 2.93 14.79 8.48
N ASP A 222 3.77 15.50 9.22
CA ASP A 222 4.86 14.90 10.02
C ASP A 222 4.37 14.00 11.18
N ASN A 223 3.12 14.15 11.61
CA ASN A 223 2.51 13.31 12.64
C ASN A 223 2.02 11.98 12.02
N CYS A 224 2.98 11.09 11.72
CA CYS A 224 2.79 9.72 11.22
C CYS A 224 3.48 8.70 12.13
N TRP A 225 2.95 7.48 12.20
CA TRP A 225 3.75 6.35 12.71
C TRP A 225 4.79 5.96 11.66
N THR A 226 5.97 5.57 12.14
CA THR A 226 7.00 4.92 11.32
C THR A 226 7.14 3.48 11.78
N HIS A 227 7.07 2.56 10.83
CA HIS A 227 7.21 1.13 11.05
C HIS A 227 8.40 0.61 10.26
N HIS A 228 9.28 -0.14 10.93
CA HIS A 228 10.35 -0.88 10.27
C HIS A 228 9.86 -2.30 9.95
N LEU A 229 10.13 -2.77 8.73
CA LEU A 229 9.82 -4.12 8.24
C LEU A 229 10.99 -5.10 8.36
#